data_AF-A0A7G2IYD9-F1
#
_entry.id   AF-A0A7G2IYD9-F1
#
_cell.length_a   1.000
_cell.length_b   1.000
_cell.length_c   1.000
_cell.angle_alpha   90.00
_cell.angle_beta   90.00
_cell.angle_gamma   90.00
#
_symmetry.space_group_name_H-M   'P 1'
#
loop_
_entity.id
_entity.type
_entity.pdbx_description
1 polymer ?
#
loop_
_entity_poly.entity_id
_entity_poly.type
_entity_poly.pdbx_seq_one_letter_code
_entity_poly.pdbx_strand_id
1 'polypeptide(L)'
;MGGFNEQCAKAFCLALMRVALADNRRCFIMLFSTEVVRYELSGPEGIEQAIRFLSQRFRGGTDIASCFRAIIERMQGREWFDADAVVISDFIAQRLPDEVVSKVGELRRVHQHRFHAVAMSAHGKPGIMRIFDHIWRFDTGMRSRLLRRWRR
;
A
#
# COMPACT_ATOMS: atom_id res chain seq x y z
N MET A 1 6.14 -6.62 8.51
CA MET A 1 7.25 -6.23 7.60
C MET A 1 8.32 -5.40 8.33
N GLY A 2 9.34 -6.04 8.93
CA GLY A 2 10.44 -5.34 9.59
C GLY A 2 11.71 -5.22 8.74
N GLY A 3 12.66 -4.39 9.17
CA GLY A 3 14.03 -4.32 8.60
C GLY A 3 14.07 -3.81 7.16
N PHE A 4 14.68 -4.58 6.25
CA PHE A 4 14.83 -4.19 4.85
C PHE A 4 13.48 -4.03 4.12
N ASN A 5 12.49 -4.86 4.45
CA ASN A 5 11.15 -4.76 3.86
C ASN A 5 10.47 -3.43 4.23
N GLU A 6 10.65 -2.96 5.47
CA GLU A 6 10.17 -1.64 5.91
C GLU A 6 10.85 -0.52 5.11
N GLN A 7 12.17 -0.58 4.97
CA GLN A 7 12.94 0.43 4.22
C GLN A 7 12.49 0.50 2.75
N CYS A 8 12.31 -0.65 2.10
CA CYS A 8 11.83 -0.69 0.73
C CYS A 8 10.39 -0.18 0.60
N ALA A 9 9.49 -0.56 1.52
CA ALA A 9 8.12 -0.06 1.51
C ALA A 9 8.06 1.47 1.66
N LYS A 10 8.83 2.03 2.60
CA LYS A 10 8.99 3.50 2.76
C LYS A 10 9.57 4.15 1.50
N ALA A 11 10.56 3.55 0.87
CA ALA A 11 11.14 4.05 -0.37
C ALA A 11 10.11 4.05 -1.52
N PHE A 12 9.30 3.01 -1.65
CA PHE A 12 8.21 2.96 -2.63
C PHE A 12 7.16 4.02 -2.36
N CYS A 13 6.70 4.16 -1.12
CA CYS A 13 5.79 5.23 -0.71
C CYS A 13 6.33 6.61 -1.08
N LEU A 14 7.61 6.87 -0.78
CA LEU A 14 8.25 8.15 -1.10
C LEU A 14 8.36 8.37 -2.61
N ALA A 15 8.68 7.34 -3.39
CA ALA A 15 8.76 7.43 -4.84
C ALA A 15 7.37 7.73 -5.46
N LEU A 16 6.32 7.02 -5.04
CA LEU A 16 4.95 7.25 -5.48
C LEU A 16 4.47 8.65 -5.10
N MET A 17 4.81 9.12 -3.90
CA MET A 17 4.52 10.48 -3.46
C MET A 17 5.20 11.52 -4.36
N ARG A 18 6.48 11.33 -4.69
CA ARG A 18 7.19 12.25 -5.59
C ARG A 18 6.53 12.33 -6.97
N VAL A 19 6.05 11.21 -7.49
CA VAL A 19 5.29 11.19 -8.75
C VAL A 19 3.96 11.93 -8.60
N ALA A 20 3.18 11.62 -7.55
CA ALA A 20 1.91 12.29 -7.31
C ALA A 20 2.06 13.81 -7.13
N LEU A 21 3.09 14.27 -6.43
CA LEU A 21 3.40 15.69 -6.28
C LEU A 21 3.78 16.35 -7.61
N ALA A 22 4.59 15.68 -8.44
CA ALA A 22 4.94 16.18 -9.77
C ALA A 22 3.72 16.31 -10.68
N ASP A 23 2.76 15.39 -10.54
CA ASP A 23 1.51 15.36 -11.33
C ASP A 23 0.38 16.21 -10.70
N ASN A 24 0.64 16.95 -9.62
CA ASN A 24 -0.35 17.70 -8.85
C ASN A 24 -1.57 16.87 -8.42
N ARG A 25 -1.35 15.59 -8.07
CA ARG A 25 -2.36 14.65 -7.58
C ARG A 25 -2.31 14.57 -6.06
N ARG A 26 -3.48 14.48 -5.44
CA ARG A 26 -3.57 14.20 -3.99
C ARG A 26 -3.03 12.81 -3.69
N CYS A 27 -2.26 12.70 -2.61
CA CYS A 27 -1.64 11.44 -2.19
C CYS A 27 -1.88 11.24 -0.69
N PHE A 28 -2.43 10.09 -0.35
CA PHE A 28 -2.76 9.72 1.02
C PHE A 28 -2.08 8.40 1.37
N ILE A 29 -1.36 8.38 2.48
CA ILE A 29 -0.66 7.19 2.97
C ILE A 29 -1.32 6.70 4.25
N MET A 30 -1.67 5.42 4.26
CA MET A 30 -2.18 4.73 5.43
C MET A 30 -1.20 3.64 5.84
N LEU A 31 -0.72 3.72 7.08
CA LEU A 31 0.06 2.67 7.72
C LEU A 31 -0.88 1.81 8.55
N PHE A 32 -0.94 0.53 8.21
CA PHE A 32 -1.76 -0.45 8.92
C PHE A 32 -0.89 -1.37 9.77
N SER A 33 -1.07 -1.27 11.08
CA SER A 33 -0.47 -2.16 12.09
C SER A 33 -1.57 -2.64 13.05
N THR A 34 -1.35 -2.58 14.37
CA THR A 34 -2.43 -2.60 15.36
C THR A 34 -3.29 -1.34 15.32
N GLU A 35 -2.70 -0.22 14.87
CA GLU A 35 -3.39 1.04 14.66
C GLU A 35 -3.28 1.50 13.20
N VAL A 36 -4.25 2.32 12.78
CA VAL A 36 -4.28 2.95 11.46
C VAL A 36 -3.74 4.37 11.59
N VAL A 37 -2.50 4.57 11.14
CA VAL A 37 -1.91 5.92 11.08
C VAL A 37 -2.08 6.47 9.67
N ARG A 38 -2.59 7.69 9.59
CA ARG A 38 -2.99 8.34 8.33
C ARG A 38 -2.14 9.58 8.10
N TYR A 39 -1.64 9.73 6.88
CA TYR A 39 -0.85 10.89 6.46
C TYR A 39 -1.42 11.42 5.16
N GLU A 40 -1.90 12.67 5.17
CA GLU A 40 -2.20 13.40 3.95
C GLU A 40 -0.96 14.20 3.57
N LEU A 41 -0.37 13.84 2.42
CA LEU A 41 0.91 14.42 1.99
C LEU A 41 0.71 15.53 0.93
N SER A 42 -0.55 15.84 0.62
CA SER A 42 -0.94 17.01 -0.17
C SER A 42 -1.16 18.23 0.72
N GLY A 43 -0.56 19.37 0.35
CA GLY A 43 -0.75 20.64 1.05
C GLY A 43 0.51 21.15 1.79
N PRO A 44 0.40 22.28 2.53
CA PRO A 44 1.54 22.96 3.16
C PRO A 44 2.31 22.10 4.17
N GLU A 45 1.61 21.19 4.86
CA GLU A 45 2.17 20.31 5.90
C GLU A 45 2.74 18.99 5.35
N GLY A 46 2.68 18.76 4.03
CA GLY A 46 3.01 17.46 3.43
C GLY A 46 4.43 16.98 3.74
N ILE A 47 5.40 17.89 3.84
CA ILE A 47 6.79 17.56 4.20
C ILE A 47 6.87 17.06 5.65
N GLU A 48 6.19 17.71 6.58
CA GLU A 48 6.21 17.30 7.99
C GLU A 48 5.55 15.92 8.15
N GLN A 49 4.40 15.72 7.50
CA GLN A 49 3.71 14.44 7.50
C GLN A 49 4.57 13.34 6.86
N ALA A 50 5.33 13.64 5.81
CA ALA A 50 6.28 12.69 5.21
C ALA A 50 7.43 12.34 6.16
N ILE A 51 7.98 13.32 6.88
CA ILE A 51 9.02 13.08 7.90
C ILE A 51 8.48 12.19 9.03
N ARG A 52 7.27 12.46 9.52
CA ARG A 52 6.60 11.65 10.53
C ARG A 52 6.40 10.21 10.03
N PHE A 53 5.92 10.03 8.80
CA PHE A 53 5.79 8.72 8.16
C PHE A 53 7.12 7.96 8.06
N LEU A 54 8.17 8.61 7.58
CA LEU A 54 9.50 7.99 7.42
C LEU A 54 10.11 7.57 8.76
N SER A 55 9.81 8.33 9.81
CA SER A 55 10.28 8.06 11.18
C SER A 55 9.52 6.93 11.87
N GLN A 56 8.29 6.63 11.43
CA GLN A 56 7.44 5.61 12.03
C GLN A 56 7.97 4.19 11.77
N ARG A 57 8.10 3.37 12.82
CA ARG A 57 8.45 1.95 12.68
C ARG A 57 7.22 1.11 12.37
N PHE A 58 7.36 0.10 11.51
CA PHE A 58 6.27 -0.80 11.17
C PHE A 58 6.23 -1.93 12.21
N ARG A 59 5.67 -1.64 13.39
CA ARG A 59 5.53 -2.61 14.48
C ARG A 59 4.42 -3.62 14.16
N GLY A 60 4.62 -4.87 14.60
CA GLY A 60 3.88 -6.05 14.15
C GLY A 60 2.37 -6.01 14.39
N GLY A 61 1.65 -6.85 13.64
CA GLY A 61 0.20 -6.82 13.47
C GLY A 61 -0.16 -6.37 12.05
N THR A 62 -1.04 -7.08 11.38
CA THR A 62 -1.55 -6.66 10.07
C THR A 62 -3.01 -7.06 9.99
N ASP A 63 -3.87 -6.14 10.39
CA ASP A 63 -5.29 -6.26 10.11
C ASP A 63 -5.56 -5.77 8.68
N ILE A 64 -5.35 -6.68 7.74
CA ILE A 64 -5.58 -6.39 6.34
C ILE A 64 -7.07 -6.16 6.04
N ALA A 65 -7.99 -6.77 6.80
CA ALA A 65 -9.42 -6.56 6.60
C ALA A 65 -9.82 -5.13 6.96
N SER A 66 -9.37 -4.64 8.13
CA SER A 66 -9.59 -3.24 8.53
C SER A 66 -8.88 -2.26 7.62
N CYS A 67 -7.72 -2.64 7.06
CA CYS A 67 -7.06 -1.88 5.99
C CYS A 67 -7.98 -1.66 4.79
N PHE A 68 -8.53 -2.73 4.24
CA PHE A 68 -9.41 -2.62 3.10
C PHE A 68 -10.71 -1.89 3.42
N ARG A 69 -11.30 -2.07 4.61
CA ARG A 69 -12.48 -1.30 5.02
C ARG A 69 -12.22 0.21 5.03
N ALA A 70 -11.09 0.64 5.59
CA ALA A 70 -10.70 2.05 5.62
C ALA A 70 -10.42 2.60 4.20
N ILE A 71 -9.82 1.80 3.31
CA ILE A 71 -9.63 2.17 1.90
C ILE A 71 -10.99 2.37 1.21
N ILE A 72 -11.89 1.39 1.34
CA ILE A 72 -13.24 1.43 0.75
C ILE A 72 -14.00 2.68 1.22
N GLU A 73 -14.04 2.91 2.53
CA GLU A 73 -14.72 4.07 3.13
C GLU A 73 -14.16 5.39 2.57
N ARG A 74 -12.84 5.51 2.46
CA ARG A 74 -12.20 6.72 1.92
C ARG A 74 -12.55 6.95 0.45
N MET A 75 -12.51 5.89 -0.37
CA MET A 75 -12.77 5.96 -1.83
C MET A 75 -14.24 6.27 -2.15
N GLN A 76 -15.17 5.94 -1.25
CA GLN A 76 -16.57 6.35 -1.36
C GLN A 76 -16.79 7.85 -1.09
N GLY A 77 -15.81 8.54 -0.48
CA GLY A 77 -15.85 9.98 -0.30
C GLY A 77 -15.68 10.74 -1.63
N ARG A 78 -16.39 11.86 -1.78
CA ARG A 78 -16.36 12.69 -3.02
C ARG A 78 -14.95 13.12 -3.43
N GLU A 79 -14.05 13.28 -2.46
CA GLU A 79 -12.67 13.68 -2.68
C GLU A 79 -11.79 12.60 -3.33
N TRP A 80 -12.17 11.31 -3.20
CA TRP A 80 -11.36 10.16 -3.63
C TRP A 80 -12.14 9.22 -4.56
N PHE A 81 -13.23 9.73 -5.16
CA PHE A 81 -14.09 8.98 -6.06
C PHE A 81 -13.39 8.48 -7.34
N ASP A 82 -12.28 9.13 -7.74
CA ASP A 82 -11.45 8.71 -8.89
C ASP A 82 -10.04 8.27 -8.43
N ALA A 83 -9.92 7.82 -7.18
CA ALA A 83 -8.65 7.38 -6.62
C ALA A 83 -8.32 5.95 -7.02
N ASP A 84 -7.02 5.67 -7.11
CA ASP A 84 -6.47 4.31 -7.16
C ASP A 84 -5.88 3.95 -5.80
N ALA A 85 -5.93 2.66 -5.45
CA ALA A 85 -5.34 2.14 -4.22
C ALA A 85 -4.08 1.32 -4.53
N VAL A 86 -2.96 1.64 -3.88
CA VAL A 86 -1.73 0.83 -3.94
C VAL A 86 -1.45 0.23 -2.56
N VAL A 87 -1.49 -1.10 -2.46
CA VAL A 87 -1.20 -1.82 -1.21
C VAL A 87 0.20 -2.42 -1.27
N ILE A 88 1.07 -2.00 -0.36
CA ILE A 88 2.45 -2.50 -0.24
C ILE A 88 2.51 -3.43 0.97
N SER A 89 2.66 -4.72 0.73
CA SER A 89 2.67 -5.72 1.81
C SER A 89 3.50 -6.96 1.46
N ASP A 90 3.89 -7.74 2.47
CA ASP A 90 4.37 -9.11 2.24
C ASP A 90 3.22 -10.08 1.90
N PHE A 91 1.97 -9.67 2.12
CA PHE A 91 0.74 -10.44 1.86
C PHE A 91 0.74 -11.85 2.46
N ILE A 92 1.46 -12.04 3.57
CA ILE A 92 1.44 -13.29 4.35
C ILE A 92 0.11 -13.43 5.13
N ALA A 93 -0.61 -12.31 5.28
CA ALA A 93 -1.85 -12.16 6.05
C ALA A 93 -2.98 -13.15 5.68
N GLN A 94 -3.97 -13.22 6.57
CA GLN A 94 -5.13 -14.10 6.43
C GLN A 94 -6.04 -13.71 5.25
N ARG A 95 -6.96 -14.61 4.87
CA ARG A 95 -7.97 -14.34 3.83
C ARG A 95 -8.78 -13.11 4.22
N LEU A 96 -9.14 -12.28 3.23
CA LEU A 96 -10.10 -11.22 3.46
C LEU A 96 -11.51 -11.81 3.63
N PRO A 97 -12.37 -11.21 4.47
CA PRO A 97 -13.78 -11.54 4.52
C PRO A 97 -14.44 -11.35 3.16
N ASP A 98 -15.39 -12.23 2.80
CA ASP A 98 -16.06 -12.19 1.50
C ASP A 98 -16.81 -10.87 1.25
N GLU A 99 -17.33 -10.26 2.31
CA GLU A 99 -17.94 -8.92 2.29
C GLU A 99 -16.97 -7.87 1.71
N VAL A 100 -15.73 -7.86 2.21
CA VAL A 100 -14.69 -6.91 1.77
C VAL A 100 -14.30 -7.19 0.32
N VAL A 101 -14.15 -8.46 -0.04
CA VAL A 101 -13.83 -8.87 -1.43
C VAL A 101 -14.93 -8.43 -2.39
N SER A 102 -16.20 -8.64 -2.02
CA SER A 102 -17.35 -8.22 -2.81
C SER A 102 -17.35 -6.71 -3.03
N LYS A 103 -17.09 -5.93 -1.97
CA LYS A 103 -17.09 -4.46 -2.05
C LYS A 103 -15.94 -3.91 -2.88
N VAL A 104 -14.73 -4.48 -2.77
CA VAL A 104 -13.63 -4.17 -3.68
C VAL A 104 -14.02 -4.49 -5.13
N GLY A 105 -14.68 -5.63 -5.36
CA GLY A 105 -15.15 -6.02 -6.68
C GLY A 105 -16.23 -5.09 -7.26
N GLU A 106 -17.07 -4.51 -6.42
CA GLU A 106 -18.05 -3.47 -6.79
C GLU A 106 -17.34 -2.17 -7.18
N LEU A 107 -16.43 -1.68 -6.35
CA LEU A 107 -15.64 -0.48 -6.61
C LEU A 107 -14.87 -0.57 -7.93
N ARG A 108 -14.28 -1.73 -8.23
CA ARG A 108 -13.58 -1.97 -9.50
C ARG A 108 -14.52 -1.95 -10.70
N ARG A 109 -15.67 -2.61 -10.61
CA ARG A 109 -16.59 -2.78 -11.76
C ARG A 109 -17.43 -1.54 -12.03
N VAL A 110 -18.00 -0.96 -10.98
CA VAL A 110 -18.97 0.14 -11.09
C VAL A 110 -18.26 1.49 -11.14
N HIS A 111 -17.26 1.68 -10.28
CA HIS A 111 -16.58 2.97 -10.12
C HIS A 111 -15.21 3.02 -10.82
N GLN A 112 -14.81 1.94 -11.50
CA GLN A 112 -13.56 1.84 -12.27
C GLN A 112 -12.28 2.10 -11.46
N HIS A 113 -12.37 2.03 -10.13
CA HIS A 113 -11.21 2.14 -9.25
C HIS A 113 -10.21 1.01 -9.50
N ARG A 114 -8.92 1.32 -9.49
CA ARG A 114 -7.86 0.31 -9.62
C ARG A 114 -7.24 -0.01 -8.28
N PHE A 115 -7.13 -1.30 -8.01
CA PHE A 115 -6.44 -1.82 -6.84
C PHE A 115 -5.14 -2.47 -7.27
N HIS A 116 -4.02 -1.93 -6.79
CA HIS A 116 -2.70 -2.41 -7.10
C HIS A 116 -2.00 -2.99 -5.87
N ALA A 117 -1.12 -3.95 -6.09
CA ALA A 117 -0.30 -4.57 -5.06
C ALA A 117 1.18 -4.50 -5.39
N VAL A 118 1.99 -4.12 -4.40
CA VAL A 118 3.45 -4.36 -4.39
C VAL A 118 3.74 -5.43 -3.36
N ALA A 119 3.94 -6.66 -3.85
CA ALA A 119 4.19 -7.83 -3.04
C ALA A 119 5.68 -7.93 -2.70
N MET A 120 6.00 -7.70 -1.42
CA MET A 120 7.35 -7.68 -0.86
C MET A 120 7.83 -9.07 -0.40
N SER A 121 7.16 -10.13 -0.85
CA SER A 121 7.51 -11.52 -0.54
C SER A 121 7.06 -12.45 -1.67
N ALA A 122 7.72 -13.61 -1.79
CA ALA A 122 7.28 -14.69 -2.67
C ALA A 122 6.08 -15.48 -2.11
N HIS A 123 5.72 -15.26 -0.85
CA HIS A 123 4.75 -16.06 -0.09
C HIS A 123 3.36 -15.42 -0.02
N GLY A 124 3.06 -14.44 -0.87
CA GLY A 124 1.74 -13.82 -0.94
C GLY A 124 0.66 -14.86 -1.24
N LYS A 125 -0.37 -14.94 -0.38
CA LYS A 125 -1.42 -15.97 -0.52
C LYS A 125 -2.26 -15.73 -1.79
N PRO A 126 -2.54 -16.75 -2.62
CA PRO A 126 -3.29 -16.57 -3.86
C PRO A 126 -4.69 -15.96 -3.69
N GLY A 127 -5.36 -16.22 -2.56
CA GLY A 127 -6.72 -15.74 -2.30
C GLY A 127 -6.82 -14.22 -2.27
N ILE A 128 -5.92 -13.54 -1.55
CA ILE A 128 -5.94 -12.07 -1.47
C ILE A 128 -5.42 -11.44 -2.76
N MET A 129 -4.52 -12.11 -3.48
CA MET A 129 -3.95 -11.61 -4.72
C MET A 129 -4.99 -11.40 -5.83
N ARG A 130 -6.10 -12.15 -5.83
CA ARG A 130 -7.16 -12.04 -6.85
C ARG A 130 -7.95 -10.73 -6.83
N ILE A 131 -7.89 -9.97 -5.74
CA ILE A 131 -8.65 -8.72 -5.62
C ILE A 131 -7.98 -7.54 -6.33
N PHE A 132 -6.69 -7.66 -6.64
CA PHE A 132 -5.89 -6.62 -7.28
C PHE A 132 -5.93 -6.74 -8.80
N ASP A 133 -5.94 -5.60 -9.48
CA ASP A 133 -5.80 -5.46 -10.93
C ASP A 133 -4.37 -5.72 -11.39
N HIS A 134 -3.39 -5.21 -10.64
CA HIS A 134 -1.96 -5.39 -10.94
C HIS A 134 -1.17 -5.76 -9.69
N ILE A 135 -0.22 -6.67 -9.87
CA ILE A 135 0.64 -7.17 -8.78
C ILE A 135 2.09 -7.11 -9.24
N TRP A 136 2.86 -6.20 -8.64
CA TRP A 136 4.30 -6.16 -8.81
C TRP A 136 4.98 -6.91 -7.67
N ARG A 137 5.79 -7.90 -8.01
CA ARG A 137 6.57 -8.65 -7.03
C ARG A 137 7.94 -8.02 -6.86
N PHE A 138 8.30 -7.71 -5.64
CA PHE A 138 9.60 -7.20 -5.28
C PHE A 138 10.30 -8.16 -4.33
N ASP A 139 11.27 -8.90 -4.86
CA ASP A 139 12.04 -9.85 -4.07
C ASP A 139 13.03 -9.13 -3.16
N THR A 140 12.86 -9.33 -1.85
CA THR A 140 13.71 -8.80 -0.78
C THR A 140 14.70 -9.83 -0.22
N GLY A 141 14.75 -11.03 -0.81
CA GLY A 141 15.64 -12.11 -0.40
C GLY A 141 17.12 -11.74 -0.49
N MET A 142 17.94 -12.37 0.36
CA MET A 142 19.39 -12.07 0.42
C MET A 142 20.11 -12.34 -0.90
N ARG A 143 19.75 -13.42 -1.62
CA ARG A 143 20.35 -13.76 -2.92
C ARG A 143 20.11 -12.68 -3.98
N SER A 144 18.87 -12.21 -4.12
CA SER A 144 18.55 -11.15 -5.09
C SER A 144 19.15 -9.81 -4.69
N ARG A 145 19.26 -9.51 -3.39
CA ARG A 145 19.98 -8.32 -2.90
C ARG A 145 21.47 -8.34 -3.27
N LEU A 146 22.13 -9.48 -3.14
CA LEU A 146 23.52 -9.65 -3.57
C LEU A 146 23.64 -9.48 -5.08
N LEU A 147 22.80 -10.16 -5.87
CA LEU A 147 22.81 -10.04 -7.33
C LEU A 147 22.58 -8.60 -7.84
N ARG A 148 21.70 -7.82 -7.19
CA ARG A 148 21.48 -6.40 -7.55
C ARG A 148 22.69 -5.51 -7.25
N ARG A 149 23.47 -5.83 -6.21
CA ARG A 149 24.72 -5.12 -5.91
C ARG A 149 25.81 -5.39 -6.95
N TRP A 150 25.82 -6.58 -7.54
CA TRP A 150 26.83 -6.99 -8.52
C TRP A 150 26.52 -6.53 -9.96
N ARG A 151 25.28 -6.09 -10.22
CA ARG A 151 24.85 -5.54 -11.53
C ARG A 151 24.88 -4.01 -11.61
N ARG A 152 25.27 -3.33 -10.53
CA ARG A 152 25.60 -1.90 -10.53
C ARG A 152 27.08 -1.72 -10.81
#